data_AF-A0A9K3Q552-F1
#
_entry.id   AF-A0A9K3Q552-F1
#
_cell.length_a   1.000
_cell.length_b   1.000
_cell.length_c   1.000
_cell.angle_alpha   90.00
_cell.angle_beta   90.00
_cell.angle_gamma   90.00
#
_symmetry.space_group_name_H-M   'P 1'
#
loop_
_entity.id
_entity.type
_entity.pdbx_description
1 polymer ?
#
loop_
_entity_poly.entity_id
_entity_poly.type
_entity_poly.pdbx_seq_one_letter_code
_entity_poly.pdbx_strand_id
1 'polypeptide(L)'
;MAPQDMFAQVSRGISHREEDGENEYEPEATVTLKRSKPPGANGGRRYRSRNERTMDQMKESSRRAALCSICLQPGHRIVQCSKISEARATLIGHNHVAEFAAGLGDPMLCLVEEPFGSMRETIKKWMQSGRNIPVEAVHVVVRKCFYSATRQDSSRNVVEVFVWGKGGTPVKEHCPAYYPVNKVVQWILANCNARRRKKHILSCLQKPVQEILQHLYDYGTSP
;
A
#
# COMPACT_ATOMS: atom_id res chain seq x y z
N MET A 1 -8.73 -58.60 3.70
CA MET A 1 -9.58 -58.60 4.91
C MET A 1 -10.08 -57.18 5.10
N ALA A 2 -11.37 -56.94 4.85
CA ALA A 2 -12.09 -55.74 5.28
C ALA A 2 -12.50 -55.92 6.76
N PRO A 3 -13.00 -54.90 7.50
CA PRO A 3 -14.29 -54.24 7.19
C PRO A 3 -14.28 -52.69 7.42
N GLN A 4 -15.06 -51.90 6.64
CA GLN A 4 -16.38 -51.29 6.99
C GLN A 4 -16.28 -50.15 8.03
N ASP A 5 -17.09 -49.09 8.07
CA ASP A 5 -18.18 -48.52 7.27
C ASP A 5 -18.62 -47.21 8.01
N MET A 6 -19.43 -46.37 7.33
CA MET A 6 -20.39 -45.37 7.87
C MET A 6 -19.84 -44.06 8.47
N PHE A 7 -20.37 -42.85 8.23
CA PHE A 7 -21.73 -42.34 7.93
C PHE A 7 -21.62 -41.10 7.00
N ALA A 8 -22.34 -40.99 5.87
CA ALA A 8 -23.72 -40.47 5.69
C ALA A 8 -23.93 -39.04 6.27
N GLN A 9 -23.92 -37.98 5.44
CA GLN A 9 -25.11 -37.35 4.84
C GLN A 9 -26.26 -37.06 5.81
N VAL A 10 -26.54 -35.77 6.05
CA VAL A 10 -27.87 -35.29 6.46
C VAL A 10 -28.33 -34.23 5.48
N SER A 11 -29.46 -34.55 4.85
CA SER A 11 -30.22 -33.75 3.92
C SER A 11 -31.19 -32.81 4.63
N ARG A 12 -31.40 -31.65 4.00
CA ARG A 12 -32.68 -30.93 3.77
C ARG A 12 -33.82 -31.13 4.77
N GLY A 13 -34.28 -30.02 5.35
CA GLY A 13 -35.65 -29.81 5.79
C GLY A 13 -36.21 -28.54 5.15
N ILE A 14 -37.29 -28.68 4.39
CA ILE A 14 -38.08 -27.65 3.70
C ILE A 14 -39.33 -27.36 4.56
N SER A 15 -39.87 -26.15 4.45
CA SER A 15 -41.31 -25.85 4.29
C SER A 15 -42.03 -25.09 5.42
N HIS A 16 -42.53 -23.91 5.01
CA HIS A 16 -43.85 -23.29 5.20
C HIS A 16 -44.59 -23.40 6.54
N ARG A 17 -45.22 -22.27 6.93
CA ARG A 17 -46.70 -22.05 6.95
C ARG A 17 -47.04 -20.78 7.80
N GLU A 18 -47.50 -19.70 7.16
CA GLU A 18 -48.86 -19.07 7.19
C GLU A 18 -49.13 -18.20 8.43
N GLU A 19 -49.44 -16.90 8.24
CA GLU A 19 -50.79 -16.26 8.41
C GLU A 19 -51.07 -15.97 9.89
N ASP A 20 -51.72 -14.92 10.38
CA ASP A 20 -52.39 -13.72 9.91
C ASP A 20 -52.55 -12.87 11.18
N GLY A 21 -52.88 -11.58 11.08
CA GLY A 21 -53.28 -10.82 12.27
C GLY A 21 -53.32 -9.33 12.09
N GLU A 22 -54.19 -8.87 11.20
CA GLU A 22 -54.73 -7.52 11.21
C GLU A 22 -55.33 -7.22 12.60
N ASN A 23 -55.04 -6.03 13.13
CA ASN A 23 -55.85 -5.44 14.18
C ASN A 23 -55.85 -3.93 13.97
N GLU A 24 -56.89 -3.47 13.28
CA GLU A 24 -57.39 -2.11 13.33
C GLU A 24 -57.82 -1.79 14.76
N TYR A 25 -57.24 -0.73 15.33
CA TYR A 25 -57.84 0.01 16.43
C TYR A 25 -57.51 1.48 16.23
N GLU A 26 -58.49 2.25 15.73
CA GLU A 26 -58.53 3.70 15.93
C GLU A 26 -58.94 3.98 17.38
N PRO A 27 -58.26 4.95 18.02
CA PRO A 27 -58.95 5.82 18.96
C PRO A 27 -58.74 7.29 18.58
N GLU A 28 -59.86 7.94 18.31
CA GLU A 28 -60.25 9.30 18.68
C GLU A 28 -59.23 10.45 18.53
N ALA A 29 -59.65 11.42 17.71
CA ALA A 29 -59.13 12.75 17.52
C ALA A 29 -58.51 13.40 18.77
N THR A 30 -57.18 13.30 18.89
CA THR A 30 -56.40 14.16 19.76
C THR A 30 -56.12 15.47 19.04
N VAL A 31 -56.74 16.55 19.55
CA VAL A 31 -56.47 17.93 19.19
C VAL A 31 -54.97 18.21 19.32
N THR A 32 -54.27 18.26 18.19
CA THR A 32 -52.86 18.66 18.14
C THR A 32 -52.79 20.17 18.35
N LEU A 33 -52.58 20.58 19.60
CA LEU A 33 -52.09 21.92 19.91
C LEU A 33 -50.79 22.13 19.12
N LYS A 34 -50.84 23.03 18.13
CA LYS A 34 -49.67 23.48 17.35
C LYS A 34 -48.63 24.03 18.31
N ARG A 35 -47.67 23.20 18.73
CA ARG A 35 -46.41 23.68 19.32
C ARG A 35 -45.73 24.53 18.25
N SER A 36 -45.48 25.79 18.59
CA SER A 36 -44.58 26.67 17.87
C SER A 36 -43.27 25.92 17.58
N LYS A 37 -42.86 25.91 16.30
CA LYS A 37 -41.55 25.37 15.90
C LYS A 37 -40.48 26.07 16.74
N PRO A 38 -39.54 25.33 17.37
CA PRO A 38 -38.38 25.99 18.00
C PRO A 38 -37.65 26.81 16.92
N PRO A 39 -37.11 27.99 17.26
CA PRO A 39 -36.44 28.84 16.30
C PRO A 39 -35.37 28.03 15.58
N GLY A 40 -35.42 28.10 14.24
CA GLY A 40 -34.61 27.29 13.35
C GLY A 40 -33.12 27.38 13.71
N ALA A 41 -32.43 26.27 13.48
CA ALA A 41 -30.98 26.19 13.49
C ALA A 41 -30.40 27.03 12.33
N ASN A 42 -30.52 28.36 12.44
CA ASN A 42 -29.62 29.25 11.75
C ASN A 42 -28.25 28.96 12.34
N GLY A 43 -27.38 28.37 11.52
CA GLY A 43 -26.00 27.98 11.82
C GLY A 43 -25.09 29.16 12.14
N GLY A 44 -25.48 30.01 13.09
CA GLY A 44 -24.60 30.97 13.73
C GLY A 44 -23.59 30.18 14.55
N ARG A 45 -22.30 30.49 14.35
CA ARG A 45 -21.22 29.95 15.17
C ARG A 45 -21.55 30.18 16.64
N ARG A 46 -21.94 29.13 17.36
CA ARG A 46 -22.10 29.16 18.82
C ARG A 46 -20.80 29.72 19.40
N TYR A 47 -20.91 30.79 20.19
CA TYR A 47 -19.76 31.38 20.85
C TYR A 47 -19.20 30.35 21.83
N ARG A 48 -18.08 29.72 21.47
CA ARG A 48 -17.46 28.69 22.30
C ARG A 48 -17.05 29.30 23.63
N SER A 49 -17.48 28.66 24.72
CA SER A 49 -17.15 29.12 26.07
C SER A 49 -15.65 29.01 26.32
N ARG A 50 -15.13 29.78 27.30
CA ARG A 50 -13.72 29.71 27.69
C ARG A 50 -13.32 28.29 28.05
N ASN A 51 -14.18 27.55 28.75
CA ASN A 51 -13.94 26.15 29.12
C ASN A 51 -13.90 25.22 27.91
N GLU A 52 -14.76 25.42 26.90
CA GLU A 52 -14.70 24.63 25.65
C GLU A 52 -13.38 24.87 24.90
N ARG A 53 -12.93 26.13 24.81
CA ARG A 53 -11.64 26.46 24.18
C ARG A 53 -10.45 25.88 24.96
N THR A 54 -10.50 25.90 26.28
CA THR A 54 -9.46 25.33 27.15
C THR A 54 -9.44 23.80 27.08
N MET A 55 -10.59 23.14 26.96
CA MET A 55 -10.68 21.69 26.74
C MET A 55 -10.19 21.28 25.35
N ASP A 56 -10.46 22.08 24.31
CA ASP A 56 -9.90 21.87 22.97
C ASP A 56 -8.38 22.06 22.97
N GLN A 57 -7.85 23.05 23.69
CA GLN A 57 -6.40 23.25 23.87
C GLN A 57 -5.74 22.09 24.64
N MET A 58 -6.38 21.56 25.68
CA MET A 58 -5.86 20.39 26.41
C MET A 58 -5.93 19.09 25.59
N LYS A 59 -6.96 18.95 24.72
CA LYS A 59 -7.03 17.85 23.75
C LYS A 59 -5.93 17.95 22.69
N GLU A 60 -5.62 19.16 22.22
CA GLU A 60 -4.57 19.38 21.23
C GLU A 60 -3.17 19.23 21.85
N SER A 61 -2.96 19.64 23.12
CA SER A 61 -1.69 19.43 23.83
C SER A 61 -1.43 17.96 24.18
N SER A 62 -2.49 17.17 24.36
CA SER A 62 -2.41 15.71 24.58
C SER A 62 -2.29 14.92 23.28
N ARG A 63 -2.52 15.56 22.12
CA ARG A 63 -2.34 14.95 20.81
C ARG A 63 -0.85 14.92 20.54
N ARG A 64 -0.20 13.78 20.85
CA ARG A 64 1.19 13.53 20.43
C ARG A 64 1.32 13.98 18.99
N ALA A 65 2.20 14.95 18.72
CA ALA A 65 2.40 15.49 17.39
C ALA A 65 2.53 14.32 16.42
N ALA A 66 1.72 14.31 15.36
CA ALA A 66 1.74 13.22 14.41
C ALA A 66 3.16 13.07 13.86
N LEU A 67 3.81 11.96 14.19
CA LEU A 67 5.17 11.68 13.73
C LEU A 67 5.14 11.35 12.23
N CYS A 68 6.18 11.76 11.52
CA CYS A 68 6.38 11.35 10.14
C CYS A 68 6.49 9.82 10.07
N SER A 69 5.72 9.16 9.20
CA SER A 69 5.70 7.69 9.11
C SER A 69 6.94 7.08 8.47
N ILE A 70 7.87 7.91 7.95
CA ILE A 70 9.17 7.48 7.42
C ILE A 70 10.25 7.60 8.50
N CYS A 71 10.57 8.84 8.90
CA CYS A 71 11.69 9.10 9.81
C CYS A 71 11.32 9.16 11.31
N LEU A 72 10.03 9.06 11.66
CA LEU A 72 9.51 9.12 13.02
C LEU A 72 9.80 10.43 13.77
N GLN A 73 10.18 11.50 13.07
CA GLN A 73 10.36 12.82 13.66
C GLN A 73 9.06 13.64 13.59
N PRO A 74 8.79 14.50 14.59
CA PRO A 74 7.66 15.44 14.55
C PRO A 74 7.92 16.60 13.58
N GLY A 75 6.90 17.46 13.39
CA GLY A 75 7.06 18.76 12.74
C GLY A 75 6.99 18.77 11.21
N HIS A 76 6.80 17.62 10.55
CA HIS A 76 6.62 17.55 9.10
C HIS A 76 5.73 16.40 8.65
N ARG A 77 5.18 16.52 7.44
CA ARG A 77 4.41 15.45 6.79
C ARG A 77 5.33 14.53 5.99
N ILE A 78 4.87 13.32 5.69
CA ILE A 78 5.64 12.34 4.89
C ILE A 78 6.20 12.92 3.60
N VAL A 79 5.41 13.72 2.87
CA VAL A 79 5.79 14.35 1.60
C VAL A 79 6.90 15.39 1.74
N GLN A 80 7.17 15.87 2.96
CA GLN A 80 8.23 16.83 3.31
C GLN A 80 9.39 16.15 4.05
N CYS A 81 9.45 14.81 4.09
CA CYS A 81 10.45 14.09 4.86
C CYS A 81 11.84 14.20 4.21
N SER A 82 12.82 14.68 4.98
CA SER A 82 14.21 14.84 4.48
C SER A 82 14.82 13.52 4.01
N LYS A 83 14.45 12.39 4.61
CA LYS A 83 14.92 11.06 4.19
C LYS A 83 14.51 10.71 2.77
N ILE A 84 13.29 11.10 2.36
CA ILE A 84 12.81 10.89 0.99
C ILE A 84 13.63 11.76 0.02
N SER A 85 13.86 13.03 0.35
CA SER A 85 14.63 13.94 -0.49
C SER A 85 16.12 13.57 -0.56
N GLU A 86 16.73 13.16 0.55
CA GLU A 86 18.11 12.65 0.64
C GLU A 86 18.29 11.44 -0.29
N ALA A 87 17.31 10.53 -0.32
CA ALA A 87 17.32 9.37 -1.19
C ALA A 87 16.97 9.70 -2.66
N ARG A 88 16.59 10.95 -2.97
CA ARG A 88 16.06 11.38 -4.27
C ARG A 88 14.93 10.47 -4.75
N ALA A 89 14.04 10.10 -3.83
CA ALA A 89 12.95 9.18 -4.09
C ALA A 89 11.60 9.90 -4.13
N THR A 90 10.62 9.28 -4.78
CA THR A 90 9.22 9.70 -4.78
C THR A 90 8.39 8.69 -4.01
N LEU A 91 7.51 9.16 -3.13
CA LEU A 91 6.54 8.31 -2.44
C LEU A 91 5.44 7.87 -3.40
N ILE A 92 5.26 6.56 -3.53
CA ILE A 92 4.12 6.02 -4.27
C ILE A 92 2.87 6.11 -3.39
N GLY A 93 1.88 6.86 -3.86
CA GLY A 93 0.60 6.99 -3.17
C GLY A 93 -0.15 5.67 -3.14
N HIS A 94 -0.91 5.42 -2.07
CA HIS A 94 -1.67 4.19 -1.85
C HIS A 94 -2.56 3.76 -3.04
N ASN A 95 -3.14 4.72 -3.77
CA ASN A 95 -3.97 4.45 -4.95
C ASN A 95 -3.17 3.99 -6.17
N HIS A 96 -1.86 4.25 -6.20
CA HIS A 96 -0.96 3.89 -7.30
C HIS A 96 -0.08 2.69 -6.98
N VAL A 97 -0.20 2.10 -5.78
CA VAL A 97 0.64 0.97 -5.36
C VAL A 97 0.46 -0.24 -6.25
N ALA A 98 -0.78 -0.58 -6.60
CA ALA A 98 -1.08 -1.72 -7.46
C ALA A 98 -0.58 -1.51 -8.90
N GLU A 99 -0.84 -0.33 -9.46
CA GLU A 99 -0.35 0.08 -10.78
C GLU A 99 1.18 0.07 -10.84
N PHE A 100 1.84 0.66 -9.83
CA PHE A 100 3.30 0.64 -9.71
C PHE A 100 3.85 -0.79 -9.62
N ALA A 101 3.21 -1.67 -8.85
CA ALA A 101 3.64 -3.06 -8.72
C ALA A 101 3.47 -3.83 -10.03
N ALA A 102 2.38 -3.60 -10.77
CA ALA A 102 2.12 -4.23 -12.06
C ALA A 102 3.11 -3.78 -13.15
N GLY A 103 3.50 -2.50 -13.16
CA GLY A 103 4.46 -1.96 -14.11
C GLY A 103 5.93 -2.12 -13.70
N LEU A 104 6.23 -2.71 -12.55
CA LEU A 104 7.60 -2.84 -12.06
C LEU A 104 8.38 -3.79 -12.97
N GLY A 105 9.48 -3.31 -13.53
CA GLY A 105 10.32 -4.09 -14.44
C GLY A 105 9.79 -4.17 -15.87
N ASP A 106 8.71 -3.46 -16.20
CA ASP A 106 8.29 -3.24 -17.57
C ASP A 106 9.17 -2.14 -18.21
N PRO A 107 9.97 -2.47 -19.24
CA PRO A 107 10.81 -1.49 -19.93
C PRO A 107 10.02 -0.38 -20.64
N MET A 108 8.72 -0.56 -20.90
CA MET A 108 7.86 0.48 -21.45
C MET A 108 7.44 1.51 -20.40
N LEU A 109 7.50 1.17 -19.11
CA LEU A 109 7.04 2.00 -18.01
C LEU A 109 8.19 2.54 -17.14
N CYS A 110 9.33 1.86 -17.11
CA CYS A 110 10.52 2.27 -16.37
C CYS A 110 11.81 1.98 -17.15
N LEU A 111 12.86 2.74 -16.88
CA LEU A 111 14.18 2.46 -17.43
C LEU A 111 14.71 1.13 -16.86
N VAL A 112 15.02 0.18 -17.74
CA VAL A 112 15.62 -1.12 -17.40
C VAL A 112 17.01 -1.19 -18.03
N GLU A 113 18.04 -1.26 -17.19
CA GLU A 113 19.45 -1.25 -17.60
C GLU A 113 19.97 -2.68 -17.81
N GLU A 114 20.93 -2.90 -18.71
CA GLU A 114 21.67 -4.16 -18.74
C GLU A 114 22.80 -4.11 -17.70
N PRO A 115 22.88 -5.07 -16.75
CA PRO A 115 23.95 -5.06 -15.77
C PRO A 115 25.30 -5.41 -16.43
N PHE A 116 26.34 -4.61 -16.18
CA PHE A 116 27.68 -4.78 -16.76
C PHE A 116 28.77 -4.92 -15.67
N GLY A 117 29.90 -5.53 -16.02
CA GLY A 117 31.08 -5.68 -15.16
C GLY A 117 30.78 -6.29 -13.78
N SER A 118 31.35 -5.70 -12.73
CA SER A 118 31.20 -6.14 -11.33
C SER A 118 29.76 -6.08 -10.80
N MET A 119 28.90 -5.25 -11.38
CA MET A 119 27.47 -5.18 -11.03
C MET A 119 26.77 -6.49 -11.36
N ARG A 120 27.05 -7.06 -12.55
CA ARG A 120 26.49 -8.34 -13.00
C ARG A 120 26.86 -9.48 -12.04
N GLU A 121 28.11 -9.51 -11.59
CA GLU A 121 28.59 -10.52 -10.62
C GLU A 121 27.95 -10.34 -9.24
N THR A 122 27.83 -9.09 -8.78
CA THR A 122 27.18 -8.76 -7.51
C THR A 122 25.72 -9.20 -7.50
N ILE A 123 24.97 -8.89 -8.56
CA ILE A 123 23.59 -9.34 -8.74
C ILE A 123 23.53 -10.87 -8.75
N LYS A 124 24.36 -11.56 -9.54
CA LYS A 124 24.39 -13.03 -9.58
C LYS A 124 24.63 -13.65 -8.21
N LYS A 125 25.67 -13.19 -7.50
CA LYS A 125 26.01 -13.68 -6.15
C LYS A 125 24.87 -13.45 -5.16
N TRP A 126 24.24 -12.28 -5.22
CA TRP A 126 23.08 -11.98 -4.39
C TRP A 126 21.91 -12.91 -4.70
N MET A 127 21.58 -13.09 -5.97
CA MET A 127 20.48 -13.96 -6.40
C MET A 127 20.67 -15.42 -5.98
N GLN A 128 21.91 -15.92 -6.01
CA GLN A 128 22.27 -17.26 -5.53
C GLN A 128 22.08 -17.44 -4.02
N SER A 129 22.20 -16.37 -3.23
CA SER A 129 22.01 -16.43 -1.78
C SER A 129 20.56 -16.68 -1.35
N GLY A 130 19.59 -16.54 -2.27
CA GLY A 130 18.18 -16.79 -1.98
C GLY A 130 17.55 -15.83 -0.96
N ARG A 131 18.25 -14.75 -0.55
CA ARG A 131 17.79 -13.79 0.45
C ARG A 131 16.39 -13.25 0.14
N ASN A 132 15.58 -13.08 1.18
CA ASN A 132 14.27 -12.45 1.13
C ASN A 132 14.34 -11.02 1.66
N ILE A 133 13.31 -10.23 1.38
CA ILE A 133 13.16 -8.91 2.01
C ILE A 133 12.94 -9.15 3.51
N PRO A 134 13.75 -8.55 4.39
CA PRO A 134 13.72 -8.83 5.82
C PRO A 134 12.38 -8.41 6.46
N VAL A 135 12.01 -9.07 7.55
CA VAL A 135 10.69 -8.87 8.20
C VAL A 135 10.59 -7.48 8.82
N GLU A 136 11.72 -6.96 9.32
CA GLU A 136 11.89 -5.62 9.85
C GLU A 136 11.81 -4.50 8.79
N ALA A 137 11.76 -4.85 7.49
CA ALA A 137 11.55 -3.88 6.43
C ALA A 137 10.23 -3.13 6.63
N VAL A 138 10.34 -1.81 6.80
CA VAL A 138 9.20 -0.89 6.91
C VAL A 138 9.00 -0.14 5.60
N HIS A 139 10.10 0.27 4.96
CA HIS A 139 10.04 0.94 3.66
C HIS A 139 10.99 0.27 2.67
N VAL A 140 10.58 0.28 1.41
CA VAL A 140 11.38 -0.22 0.29
C VAL A 140 11.57 0.96 -0.65
N VAL A 141 12.83 1.23 -1.01
CA VAL A 141 13.18 2.23 -2.04
C VAL A 141 13.69 1.48 -3.25
N VAL A 142 12.92 1.50 -4.34
CA VAL A 142 13.32 0.91 -5.62
C VAL A 142 14.18 1.93 -6.35
N ARG A 143 15.46 1.62 -6.56
CA ARG A 143 16.42 2.54 -7.16
C ARG A 143 16.60 2.35 -8.64
N LYS A 144 16.85 1.12 -9.06
CA LYS A 144 17.14 0.75 -10.45
C LYS A 144 16.44 -0.54 -10.80
N CYS A 145 16.17 -0.73 -12.09
CA CYS A 145 15.73 -2.00 -12.63
C CYS A 145 16.76 -2.49 -13.65
N PHE A 146 17.01 -3.79 -13.64
CA PHE A 146 17.97 -4.45 -14.51
C PHE A 146 17.31 -5.58 -15.26
N TYR A 147 17.70 -5.77 -16.52
CA TYR A 147 17.31 -6.95 -17.27
C TYR A 147 17.85 -8.21 -16.60
N SER A 148 17.02 -9.25 -16.60
CA SER A 148 17.51 -10.59 -16.31
C SER A 148 18.60 -11.00 -17.29
N ALA A 149 19.54 -11.84 -16.87
CA ALA A 149 20.51 -12.45 -17.77
C ALA A 149 19.84 -13.28 -18.90
N THR A 150 18.55 -13.61 -18.77
CA THR A 150 17.72 -14.22 -19.81
C THR A 150 16.65 -13.23 -20.28
N ARG A 151 16.81 -12.64 -21.46
CA ARG A 151 15.97 -11.55 -22.01
C ARG A 151 14.47 -11.89 -22.24
N GLN A 152 14.04 -13.14 -22.09
CA GLN A 152 12.72 -13.60 -22.51
C GLN A 152 11.61 -13.45 -21.45
N ASP A 153 11.91 -13.00 -20.23
CA ASP A 153 10.92 -12.98 -19.13
C ASP A 153 11.16 -11.80 -18.18
N SER A 154 10.31 -10.76 -18.27
CA SER A 154 10.37 -9.58 -17.41
C SER A 154 10.14 -9.91 -15.93
N SER A 155 9.50 -11.05 -15.62
CA SER A 155 9.37 -11.54 -14.24
C SER A 155 10.70 -11.92 -13.61
N ARG A 156 11.74 -12.11 -14.44
CA ARG A 156 13.12 -12.38 -14.02
C ARG A 156 13.99 -11.13 -13.95
N ASN A 157 13.45 -9.95 -14.28
CA ASN A 157 14.16 -8.69 -14.08
C ASN A 157 14.48 -8.51 -12.60
N VAL A 158 15.58 -7.82 -12.32
CA VAL A 158 16.11 -7.63 -10.98
C VAL A 158 16.06 -6.16 -10.64
N VAL A 159 15.61 -5.83 -9.45
CA VAL A 159 15.58 -4.45 -8.96
C VAL A 159 16.60 -4.26 -7.85
N GLU A 160 17.33 -3.14 -7.93
CA GLU A 160 18.12 -2.63 -6.80
C GLU A 160 17.17 -1.97 -5.82
N VAL A 161 17.23 -2.43 -4.57
CA VAL A 161 16.36 -1.99 -3.49
C VAL A 161 17.21 -1.55 -2.31
N PHE A 162 16.86 -0.40 -1.74
CA PHE A 162 17.33 -0.03 -0.41
C PHE A 162 16.20 -0.36 0.57
N VAL A 163 16.49 -1.26 1.51
CA VAL A 163 15.53 -1.68 2.53
C VAL A 163 15.69 -0.81 3.76
N TRP A 164 14.63 -0.12 4.16
CA TRP A 164 14.62 0.73 5.36
C TRP A 164 13.78 0.13 6.47
N GLY A 165 14.32 0.16 7.68
CA GLY A 165 13.63 -0.16 8.92
C GLY A 165 12.86 1.03 9.48
N LYS A 166 12.51 0.93 10.77
CA LYS A 166 11.83 2.02 11.50
C LYS A 166 12.71 3.27 11.52
N GLY A 167 12.10 4.43 11.30
CA GLY A 167 12.82 5.71 11.28
C GLY A 167 13.59 5.96 9.98
N GLY A 168 13.32 5.18 8.92
CA GLY A 168 13.97 5.37 7.62
C GLY A 168 15.45 5.00 7.63
N THR A 169 15.87 4.15 8.56
CA THR A 169 17.26 3.69 8.70
C THR A 169 17.53 2.52 7.76
N PRO A 170 18.67 2.47 7.06
CA PRO A 170 19.04 1.33 6.24
C PRO A 170 19.13 0.04 7.07
N VAL A 171 18.52 -1.04 6.57
CA VAL A 171 18.70 -2.38 7.15
C VAL A 171 20.08 -2.89 6.73
N LYS A 172 20.90 -3.26 7.73
CA LYS A 172 22.27 -3.73 7.50
C LYS A 172 22.26 -4.94 6.56
N GLU A 173 23.26 -5.02 5.69
CA GLU A 173 23.42 -6.08 4.69
C GLU A 173 22.37 -6.12 3.58
N HIS A 174 21.34 -5.25 3.60
CA HIS A 174 20.28 -5.18 2.60
C HIS A 174 20.19 -3.83 1.86
N CYS A 175 21.29 -3.06 1.88
CA CYS A 175 21.38 -1.72 1.29
C CYS A 175 22.75 -1.50 0.62
N PRO A 176 22.87 -1.61 -0.71
CA PRO A 176 21.85 -2.10 -1.65
C PRO A 176 21.59 -3.61 -1.51
N ALA A 177 20.37 -4.02 -1.83
CA ALA A 177 19.98 -5.41 -2.05
C ALA A 177 19.39 -5.57 -3.45
N TYR A 178 19.48 -6.77 -4.02
CA TYR A 178 18.98 -7.06 -5.36
C TYR A 178 17.89 -8.12 -5.29
N TYR A 179 16.68 -7.82 -5.73
CA TYR A 179 15.60 -8.80 -5.68
C TYR A 179 15.00 -8.98 -7.06
N PRO A 180 14.58 -10.21 -7.42
CA PRO A 180 13.75 -10.36 -8.60
C PRO A 180 12.44 -9.59 -8.40
N VAL A 181 11.95 -9.00 -9.48
CA VAL A 181 10.76 -8.14 -9.49
C VAL A 181 9.59 -8.80 -8.77
N ASN A 182 9.35 -10.09 -9.01
CA ASN A 182 8.25 -10.85 -8.39
C ASN A 182 8.29 -10.82 -6.85
N LYS A 183 9.47 -10.92 -6.21
CA LYS A 183 9.61 -10.85 -4.75
C LYS A 183 9.26 -9.46 -4.23
N VAL A 184 9.65 -8.40 -4.95
CA VAL A 184 9.32 -7.02 -4.57
C VAL A 184 7.83 -6.75 -4.74
N VAL A 185 7.23 -7.20 -5.84
CA VAL A 185 5.79 -7.11 -6.09
C VAL A 185 5.00 -7.83 -4.99
N GLN A 186 5.36 -9.07 -4.67
CA GLN A 186 4.73 -9.81 -3.57
C GLN A 186 4.82 -9.07 -2.23
N TRP A 187 5.98 -8.51 -1.92
CA TRP A 187 6.14 -7.70 -0.72
C TRP A 187 5.25 -6.46 -0.75
N ILE A 188 5.22 -5.71 -1.85
CA ILE A 188 4.39 -4.51 -2.00
C ILE A 188 2.91 -4.85 -1.77
N LEU A 189 2.39 -5.88 -2.44
CA LEU A 189 0.99 -6.27 -2.34
C LEU A 189 0.63 -6.77 -0.92
N ALA A 190 1.54 -7.47 -0.24
CA ALA A 190 1.29 -7.94 1.12
C ALA A 190 1.35 -6.84 2.19
N ASN A 191 2.10 -5.76 1.93
CA ASN A 191 2.50 -4.79 2.96
C ASN A 191 1.96 -3.37 2.76
N CYS A 192 1.76 -2.92 1.52
CA CYS A 192 1.44 -1.52 1.20
C CYS A 192 -0.05 -1.24 0.94
N ASN A 193 -0.92 -2.22 1.17
CA ASN A 193 -2.38 -2.05 1.02
C ASN A 193 -2.96 -1.04 2.01
N ALA A 194 -4.06 -0.39 1.61
CA ALA A 194 -4.72 0.71 2.34
C ALA A 194 -5.08 0.39 3.80
N ARG A 195 -5.26 -0.89 4.14
CA ARG A 195 -5.56 -1.37 5.50
C ARG A 195 -4.32 -1.45 6.42
N ARG A 196 -3.10 -1.47 5.87
CA ARG A 196 -1.84 -1.73 6.59
C ARG A 196 -0.85 -0.55 6.49
N ARG A 197 -1.33 0.70 6.60
CA ARG A 197 -0.66 2.02 6.38
C ARG A 197 0.69 2.30 7.08
N LYS A 198 1.44 1.28 7.50
CA LYS A 198 2.72 1.38 8.19
C LYS A 198 3.92 1.19 7.26
N LYS A 199 3.71 0.63 6.07
CA LYS A 199 4.78 0.34 5.12
C LYS A 199 4.63 1.13 3.84
N HIS A 200 5.75 1.62 3.32
CA HIS A 200 5.78 2.54 2.19
C HIS A 200 6.72 2.03 1.10
N ILE A 201 6.32 2.27 -0.15
CA ILE A 201 7.14 2.04 -1.34
C ILE A 201 7.54 3.40 -1.91
N LEU A 202 8.82 3.54 -2.14
CA LEU A 202 9.49 4.73 -2.66
C LEU A 202 10.16 4.33 -3.98
N SER A 203 10.15 5.23 -4.96
CA SER A 203 10.76 4.97 -6.27
C SER A 203 11.73 6.07 -6.65
N CYS A 204 12.91 5.68 -7.11
CA CYS A 204 13.85 6.52 -7.85
C CYS A 204 13.92 6.13 -9.33
N LEU A 205 13.02 5.23 -9.79
CA LEU A 205 13.04 4.75 -11.16
C LEU A 205 12.83 5.91 -12.13
N GLN A 206 13.71 5.97 -13.12
CA GLN A 206 13.57 6.91 -14.22
C GLN A 206 12.53 6.37 -15.22
N LYS A 207 11.81 7.28 -15.85
CA LYS A 207 10.98 6.94 -17.01
C LYS A 207 11.89 6.56 -18.18
N PRO A 208 11.48 5.63 -19.04
CA PRO A 208 12.25 5.31 -20.23
C PRO A 208 12.33 6.56 -21.12
N VAL A 209 13.51 6.81 -21.70
CA VAL A 209 13.66 7.83 -22.75
C VAL A 209 13.11 7.22 -24.03
N GLN A 210 12.07 7.82 -24.62
CA GLN A 210 11.36 7.25 -25.77
C GLN A 210 12.28 6.96 -26.96
N GLU A 211 13.34 7.74 -27.13
CA GLU A 211 14.37 7.57 -28.17
C GLU A 211 15.19 6.28 -28.00
N ILE A 212 15.39 5.82 -26.76
CA ILE A 212 16.16 4.59 -26.45
C ILE A 212 15.30 3.34 -26.63
N LEU A 213 13.97 3.46 -26.54
CA LEU A 213 13.06 2.32 -26.76
C LEU A 213 13.18 1.79 -28.20
N GLN A 214 13.33 2.66 -29.20
CA GLN A 214 13.45 2.24 -30.61
C GLN A 214 14.68 1.32 -30.82
N HIS A 215 15.83 1.64 -30.23
CA HIS A 215 17.06 0.86 -30.41
C HIS A 215 17.12 -0.44 -29.58
N LEU A 216 16.41 -0.53 -28.45
CA LEU A 216 16.36 -1.76 -27.65
C LEU A 216 15.46 -2.84 -28.28
N TYR A 217 14.47 -2.45 -29.09
CA TYR A 217 13.53 -3.38 -29.74
C TYR A 217 13.91 -3.76 -31.19
N ASP A 218 14.83 -3.05 -31.84
CA ASP A 218 15.31 -3.40 -33.20
C ASP A 218 16.19 -4.67 -33.24
N TYR A 219 16.60 -5.22 -32.10
CA TYR A 219 17.28 -6.52 -32.03
C TYR A 219 16.32 -7.73 -32.17
N GLY A 220 15.04 -7.49 -32.49
CA GLY A 220 14.04 -8.53 -32.78
C GLY A 220 13.90 -8.92 -34.25
N THR A 221 14.55 -8.21 -35.17
CA THR A 221 14.55 -8.56 -36.61
C THR A 221 15.94 -8.37 -37.20
N SER A 222 16.76 -9.41 -37.13
CA SER A 222 17.76 -9.69 -38.16
C SER A 222 17.60 -11.15 -38.55
N PRO A 223 17.75 -11.45 -39.86
CA PRO A 223 16.85 -12.26 -40.68
C PRO A 223 16.74 -13.76 -40.32
#